data_AF-A0A2V6T9Z3-F1
#
_entry.id   AF-A0A2V6T9Z3-F1
#
_cell.length_a   1.000
_cell.length_b   1.000
_cell.length_c   1.000
_cell.angle_alpha   90.00
_cell.angle_beta   90.00
_cell.angle_gamma   90.00
#
_symmetry.space_group_name_H-M   'P 1'
#
loop_
_entity.id
_entity.type
_entity.pdbx_description
1 polymer ?
#
loop_
_entity_poly.entity_id
_entity_poly.type
_entity_poly.pdbx_seq_one_letter_code
_entity_poly.pdbx_strand_id
1 'polypeptide(L)' 'MYGKIAATDAPDGVRLEGRVSPEVREALVRRGHNILPVSNWFTQAGHAHAVTLKDGTLRGGADARGDGAAMGY' A
#
# COMPACT_ATOMS: atom_id res chain seq x y z
N MET A 1 5.96 8.57 12.26
CA MET A 1 5.50 7.61 13.28
C MET A 1 5.15 6.31 12.57
N TYR A 2 6.03 5.30 12.64
CA TYR A 2 5.69 3.92 12.29
C TYR A 2 4.71 3.42 13.37
N GLY A 3 3.57 2.87 13.00
CA GLY A 3 2.53 2.56 13.98
C GLY A 3 1.45 1.64 13.47
N LYS A 4 0.96 0.80 14.37
CA LYS A 4 -0.23 -0.04 14.20
C LYS A 4 -1.44 0.86 13.89
N ILE A 5 -2.44 0.31 13.21
CA ILE A 5 -3.79 0.89 13.18
C ILE A 5 -4.20 1.10 14.65
N ALA A 6 -4.48 2.34 15.03
CA ALA A 6 -4.79 2.71 16.41
C ALA A 6 -6.23 2.28 16.74
N ALA A 7 -6.49 1.89 17.98
CA ALA A 7 -7.85 1.56 18.43
C ALA A 7 -8.84 2.73 18.31
N THR A 8 -8.32 3.96 18.17
CA THR A 8 -9.08 5.20 17.95
C THR A 8 -9.37 5.49 16.48
N ASP A 9 -8.87 4.67 15.56
CA ASP A 9 -9.14 4.85 14.14
C ASP A 9 -10.62 4.53 13.83
N ALA A 10 -11.16 5.19 12.82
CA ALA A 10 -12.52 4.91 12.36
C ALA A 10 -12.62 3.41 12.02
N PRO A 11 -13.53 2.64 12.67
CA PRO A 11 -13.56 1.19 12.55
C PRO A 11 -13.93 0.70 11.14
N ASP A 12 -14.60 1.55 10.36
CA ASP A 12 -14.98 1.34 8.96
C ASP A 12 -14.09 2.10 7.97
N GLY A 13 -13.07 2.81 8.46
CA GLY A 13 -12.22 3.68 7.67
C GLY A 13 -11.28 2.90 6.76
N VAL A 14 -11.37 3.17 5.45
CA VAL A 14 -10.45 2.62 4.45
C VAL A 14 -9.40 3.67 4.12
N ARG A 15 -8.20 3.50 4.68
CA ARG A 15 -7.05 4.34 4.32
C ARG A 15 -6.58 4.05 2.92
N LEU A 16 -6.54 5.07 2.08
CA LEU A 16 -6.26 4.91 0.66
C LEU A 16 -5.21 5.92 0.20
N GLU A 17 -4.11 5.43 -0.35
CA GLU A 17 -3.03 6.28 -0.84
C GLU A 17 -3.48 7.19 -1.98
N GLY A 18 -2.99 8.43 -2.00
CA GLY A 18 -3.36 9.42 -3.00
C GLY A 18 -3.01 9.07 -4.46
N ARG A 19 -2.12 8.08 -4.68
CA ARG A 19 -1.77 7.56 -6.02
C ARG A 19 -2.80 6.59 -6.58
N VAL A 20 -3.71 6.09 -5.76
CA VAL A 20 -4.87 5.36 -6.27
C VAL A 20 -5.71 6.34 -7.08
N SER A 21 -6.11 5.91 -8.27
CA SER A 21 -6.71 6.81 -9.26
C SER A 21 -7.98 7.48 -8.71
N PRO A 22 -8.29 8.72 -9.13
CA PRO A 22 -9.54 9.39 -8.76
C PRO A 22 -10.78 8.54 -9.03
N GLU A 23 -10.82 7.84 -10.18
CA GLU A 23 -11.95 7.03 -10.60
C GLU A 23 -12.23 5.88 -9.63
N VAL A 24 -11.18 5.22 -9.12
CA VAL A 24 -11.29 4.16 -8.11
C VAL A 24 -11.78 4.74 -6.78
N ARG A 25 -11.23 5.87 -6.34
CA ARG A 25 -11.64 6.54 -5.09
C ARG A 25 -13.12 6.91 -5.12
N GLU A 26 -13.58 7.53 -6.20
CA GLU A 26 -14.98 7.90 -6.40
C GLU A 26 -15.89 6.68 -6.51
N ALA A 27 -15.44 5.62 -7.18
CA ALA A 27 -16.17 4.36 -7.27
C ALA A 27 -16.37 3.71 -5.89
N LEU A 28 -15.40 3.81 -4.98
CA LEU A 28 -15.51 3.30 -3.61
C LEU A 28 -16.46 4.16 -2.77
N VAL A 29 -16.35 5.50 -2.85
CA VAL A 29 -17.27 6.41 -2.15
C VAL A 29 -18.71 6.18 -2.59
N ARG A 30 -18.98 6.04 -3.89
CA ARG A 30 -20.33 5.73 -4.42
C ARG A 30 -20.90 4.41 -3.92
N ARG A 31 -20.06 3.47 -3.49
CA ARG A 31 -20.46 2.18 -2.90
C ARG A 31 -20.62 2.24 -1.38
N GLY A 32 -20.44 3.40 -0.76
CA GLY A 32 -20.63 3.62 0.67
C GLY A 32 -19.38 3.38 1.52
N HIS A 33 -18.19 3.25 0.92
CA HIS A 33 -16.96 3.12 1.71
C HIS A 33 -16.53 4.47 2.33
N ASN A 34 -16.16 4.44 3.61
CA ASN A 34 -15.57 5.57 4.32
C ASN A 34 -14.08 5.71 3.93
N ILE A 35 -13.80 6.43 2.84
CA ILE A 35 -12.43 6.59 2.33
C ILE A 35 -11.69 7.67 3.11
N LEU A 36 -10.55 7.29 3.69
CA LEU A 36 -9.63 8.16 4.41
C LEU A 36 -8.36 8.36 3.54
N PRO A 37 -8.26 9.45 2.76
CA PRO A 37 -7.09 9.65 1.92
C PRO A 37 -5.83 9.83 2.78
N VAL A 38 -4.75 9.18 2.37
CA VAL A 38 -3.42 9.30 3.00
C VAL A 38 -2.37 9.71 1.97
N SER A 39 -1.14 9.95 2.43
CA SER A 39 -0.03 10.30 1.54
C SER A 39 0.17 9.27 0.43
N ASN A 40 0.82 9.69 -0.66
CA ASN A 40 1.10 8.83 -1.80
C ASN A 40 1.92 7.59 -1.44
N TRP A 41 2.79 7.70 -0.44
CA TRP A 41 3.62 6.63 0.10
C TRP A 41 3.36 6.55 1.59
N PHE A 42 2.18 6.04 1.96
CA PHE A 42 1.79 5.95 3.36
C PHE A 42 2.50 4.76 3.99
N THR A 43 3.35 5.01 4.98
CA THR A 43 4.24 3.99 5.55
C THR A 43 3.53 2.85 6.29
N GLN A 44 2.22 2.97 6.53
CA GLN A 44 1.42 1.85 7.07
C GLN A 44 0.72 1.04 5.97
N ALA A 45 0.72 1.52 4.72
CA ALA A 45 0.18 0.80 3.57
C ALA A 45 1.21 -0.23 3.06
N GLY A 46 1.47 -1.26 3.88
CA GLY A 46 2.34 -2.39 3.54
C GLY A 46 3.82 -2.06 3.29
N HIS A 47 4.65 -3.10 3.38
CA HIS A 47 6.06 -3.10 2.96
C HIS A 47 6.29 -4.39 2.19
N ALA A 48 5.67 -4.50 1.01
CA ALA A 48 5.66 -5.76 0.27
C ALA A 48 7.06 -6.12 -0.24
N HIS A 49 7.38 -7.41 -0.21
CA HIS A 49 8.56 -7.97 -0.86
C HIS A 49 8.12 -9.11 -1.75
N ALA A 50 8.75 -9.24 -2.91
CA ALA A 50 8.38 -10.27 -3.88
C ALA A 50 9.61 -10.77 -4.64
N VAL A 51 9.51 -12.02 -5.09
CA VAL A 51 10.40 -12.60 -6.09
C VAL A 51 9.53 -13.17 -7.19
N THR A 52 9.89 -12.89 -8.45
CA THR A 52 9.24 -13.46 -9.63
C THR A 52 10.24 -14.32 -10.40
N LEU A 53 9.76 -15.38 -11.05
CA LEU A 53 10.54 -16.20 -11.97
C LEU A 53 9.95 -16.01 -13.37
N LYS A 54 10.77 -15.52 -14.30
CA LYS A 54 10.38 -15.38 -15.70
C LYS A 54 11.57 -15.76 -16.59
N ASP A 55 11.33 -16.65 -17.55
CA ASP A 55 12.33 -17.10 -18.52
C ASP A 55 13.63 -17.58 -17.85
N GLY A 56 13.50 -18.35 -16.76
CA GLY A 56 14.63 -18.86 -15.97
C GLY A 56 15.35 -17.80 -15.11
N THR A 57 14.94 -16.54 -15.17
CA THR A 57 15.55 -15.43 -14.41
C THR A 57 14.72 -15.10 -13.17
N LEU A 58 15.36 -15.07 -12.00
CA LEU A 58 14.76 -14.55 -10.76
C LEU A 58 14.86 -13.03 -10.71
N ARG A 59 13.78 -12.36 -10.30
CA ARG A 59 13.73 -10.90 -10.11
C ARG A 59 13.14 -10.60 -8.75
N GLY A 60 13.93 -9.96 -7.89
CA GLY A 60 13.47 -9.49 -6.58
C GLY A 60 12.90 -8.07 -6.66
N GLY A 61 11.93 -7.77 -5.79
CA GLY A 61 11.39 -6.44 -5.57
C GLY A 61 11.24 -6.18 -4.08
N ALA A 62 11.61 -4.98 -3.64
CA ALA A 62 11.36 -4.46 -2.31
C ALA A 62 10.53 -3.18 -2.43
N ASP A 63 9.50 -3.05 -1.61
CA ASP A 63 8.66 -1.86 -1.57
C ASP A 63 9.46 -0.66 -1.05
N ALA A 64 9.45 0.43 -1.82
CA ALA A 64 10.17 1.66 -1.52
C ALA A 64 9.68 2.39 -0.24
N ARG A 65 8.56 1.96 0.35
CA ARG A 65 8.09 2.47 1.65
C ARG A 65 8.91 1.94 2.83
N GLY A 66 9.52 0.77 2.68
CA GLY A 66 10.26 0.09 3.73
C GLY A 66 11.76 0.26 3.58
N ASP A 67 12.50 -0.13 4.61
CA ASP A 67 13.97 -0.02 4.64
C ASP A 67 14.68 -1.21 3.98
N GLY A 68 13.93 -2.17 3.42
CA GLY A 68 14.47 -3.40 2.83
C GLY A 68 14.91 -3.22 1.37
N ALA A 69 15.79 -4.11 0.90
CA ALA A 69 16.27 -4.15 -0.48
C ALA A 69 16.18 -5.57 -1.06
N ALA A 70 15.95 -5.68 -2.36
CA ALA A 70 16.07 -6.93 -3.09
C ALA A 70 17.53 -7.11 -3.58
N MET A 71 18.09 -8.30 -3.40
CA MET A 71 19.47 -8.63 -3.80
C MET A 71 19.49 -9.95 -4.59
N GLY A 72 20.47 -10.09 -5.50
CA GLY A 72 20.65 -11.27 -6.35
C GLY A 72 22.09 -11.34 -6.90
N TYR A 73 22.38 -12.39 -7.66
CA TYR A 73 23.66 -12.65 -8.32
C TYR A 73 23.45 -13.18 -9.74
#